data_AF-A0A6N6SH75-F1
#
_entry.id   AF-A0A6N6SH75-F1
#
_cell.length_a   1.000
_cell.length_b   1.000
_cell.length_c   1.000
_cell.angle_alpha   90.00
_cell.angle_beta   90.00
_cell.angle_gamma   90.00
#
_symmetry.space_group_name_H-M   'P 1'
#
loop_
_entity.id
_entity.type
_entity.pdbx_description
1 polymer ?
#
loop_
_entity_poly.entity_id
_entity_poly.type
_entity_poly.pdbx_seq_one_letter_code
_entity_poly.pdbx_strand_id
1 'polypeptide(L)'
;MVMQADPSLFAHVASTPEQVLIIEVLLLAFHDLSSEHEDIRSEAVSFWSSRNGEWARHRRLLLSLIGLDDDAVMPRVRALIPDHLIPVAPEPKQALDVVRRFTPTEIRVNAVRAILPDHDFDLAWLCERLPIGRGQCRHAVRQLIEEGVVSSLGRPARDKRTQYCRTEDLLPLRSAASR
;
A
#
# COMPACT_ATOMS: atom_id res chain seq x y z
N MET A 1 11.68 23.56 15.20
CA MET A 1 12.74 22.81 15.89
C MET A 1 13.02 21.58 15.03
N VAL A 2 14.15 21.54 14.31
CA VAL A 2 14.45 20.44 13.39
C VAL A 2 14.84 19.22 14.22
N MET A 3 14.08 18.13 14.12
CA MET A 3 14.49 16.85 14.70
C MET A 3 15.69 16.33 13.90
N GLN A 4 16.89 16.52 14.42
CA GLN A 4 18.05 15.80 13.90
C GLN A 4 17.93 14.35 14.39
N ALA A 5 17.73 13.42 13.47
CA ALA A 5 17.91 12.01 13.73
C ALA A 5 19.34 11.83 14.24
N ASP A 6 19.51 11.23 15.42
CA ASP A 6 20.85 10.89 15.90
C ASP A 6 21.36 9.72 15.05
N PRO A 7 22.41 9.89 14.22
CA PRO A 7 22.93 8.82 13.37
C PRO A 7 23.50 7.66 14.20
N SER A 8 23.70 7.83 15.52
CA SER A 8 24.12 6.76 16.43
C SER A 8 23.12 5.61 16.53
N LEU A 9 21.86 5.81 16.13
CA LEU A 9 20.82 4.77 16.14
C LEU A 9 21.17 3.56 15.26
N PHE A 10 21.95 3.78 14.19
CA PHE A 10 22.31 2.76 13.20
C PHE A 10 23.81 2.64 12.92
N ALA A 11 24.64 3.49 13.53
CA ALA A 11 26.08 3.64 13.24
C ALA A 11 26.92 2.35 13.43
N HIS A 12 26.41 1.34 14.14
CA HIS A 12 27.12 0.08 14.42
C HIS A 12 26.65 -1.10 13.56
N VAL A 13 25.75 -0.87 12.59
CA VAL A 13 25.02 -1.95 11.93
C VAL A 13 25.44 -2.15 10.47
N ALA A 14 25.91 -1.10 9.79
CA ALA A 14 26.20 -1.14 8.36
C ALA A 14 27.52 -1.89 8.04
N SER A 15 27.40 -3.17 7.70
CA SER A 15 28.52 -4.03 7.30
C SER A 15 28.57 -4.26 5.77
N THR A 16 27.46 -4.01 5.06
CA THR A 16 27.33 -4.20 3.60
C THR A 16 26.59 -3.02 2.93
N PRO A 17 26.77 -2.82 1.61
CA PRO A 17 26.04 -1.77 0.86
C PRO A 17 24.51 -1.89 0.95
N GLU A 18 23.97 -3.11 1.01
CA GLU A 18 22.53 -3.36 1.15
C GLU A 18 22.02 -2.88 2.51
N GLN A 19 22.81 -3.07 3.57
CA GLN A 19 22.47 -2.58 4.90
C GLN A 19 22.51 -1.06 4.97
N VAL A 20 23.46 -0.42 4.27
CA VAL A 20 23.50 1.05 4.13
C VAL A 20 22.21 1.54 3.46
N LEU A 21 21.79 0.94 2.35
CA LEU A 21 20.54 1.31 1.68
C LEU A 21 19.32 1.18 2.60
N ILE A 22 19.24 0.09 3.37
CA ILE A 22 18.14 -0.11 4.32
C ILE A 22 18.13 0.96 5.41
N ILE A 23 19.31 1.31 5.94
CA ILE A 23 19.45 2.37 6.94
C ILE A 23 19.01 3.72 6.37
N GLU A 24 19.37 4.04 5.13
CA GLU A 24 18.93 5.26 4.45
C GLU A 24 17.40 5.31 4.28
N VAL A 25 16.75 4.19 3.93
CA VAL A 25 15.28 4.12 3.86
C VAL A 25 14.64 4.38 5.22
N LEU A 26 15.21 3.81 6.30
CA LEU A 26 14.73 4.04 7.67
C LEU A 26 14.96 5.49 8.10
N LEU A 27 16.12 6.08 7.82
CA LEU A 27 16.42 7.48 8.13
C LEU A 27 15.51 8.43 7.36
N LEU A 28 15.25 8.17 6.08
CA LEU A 28 14.31 8.93 5.28
C LEU A 28 12.90 8.92 5.90
N ALA A 29 12.38 7.73 6.21
CA ALA A 29 11.08 7.61 6.87
C ALA A 29 11.04 8.31 8.24
N PHE A 30 12.17 8.42 8.94
CA PHE A 30 12.27 9.18 10.19
C PHE A 30 12.28 10.70 9.94
N HIS A 31 13.02 11.17 8.93
CA HIS A 31 13.04 12.59 8.55
C HIS A 31 11.67 13.07 8.06
N ASP A 32 10.93 12.22 7.35
CA ASP A 32 9.60 12.50 6.84
C ASP A 32 8.57 12.80 7.96
N LEU A 33 8.83 12.40 9.21
CA LEU A 33 8.03 12.82 10.37
C LEU A 33 8.00 14.34 10.56
N SER A 34 9.05 15.04 10.12
CA SER A 34 9.18 16.50 10.17
C SER A 34 8.81 17.18 8.85
N SER A 35 8.34 16.43 7.84
CA SER A 35 7.93 17.00 6.55
C SER A 35 6.81 18.01 6.74
N GLU A 36 6.79 19.09 5.95
CA GLU A 36 5.68 20.07 5.93
C GLU A 36 4.44 19.49 5.22
N HIS A 37 4.64 18.51 4.36
CA HIS A 37 3.60 17.82 3.60
C HIS A 37 2.88 16.78 4.48
N GLU A 38 1.56 16.96 4.67
CA GLU A 38 0.74 16.14 5.58
C GLU A 38 0.63 14.67 5.14
N ASP A 39 0.58 14.41 3.84
CA ASP A 39 0.58 13.07 3.25
C ASP A 39 1.87 12.31 3.57
N ILE A 40 3.02 12.93 3.29
CA ILE A 40 4.35 12.36 3.60
C ILE A 40 4.49 12.11 5.11
N ARG A 41 4.13 13.10 5.92
CA ARG A 41 4.19 13.01 7.38
C ARG A 41 3.27 11.91 7.92
N SER A 42 2.06 11.79 7.40
CA SER A 42 1.08 10.77 7.80
C SER A 42 1.55 9.34 7.45
N GLU A 43 2.19 9.17 6.30
CA GLU A 43 2.81 7.89 5.92
C GLU A 43 3.98 7.54 6.84
N ALA A 44 4.86 8.49 7.15
CA ALA A 44 5.95 8.29 8.10
C ALA A 44 5.45 7.94 9.51
N VAL A 45 4.42 8.64 9.98
CA VAL A 45 3.73 8.32 11.24
C VAL A 45 3.16 6.90 11.18
N SER A 46 2.53 6.49 10.09
CA SER A 46 2.00 5.14 9.92
C SER A 46 3.12 4.09 9.90
N PHE A 47 4.23 4.41 9.23
CA PHE A 47 5.42 3.58 9.14
C PHE A 47 6.02 3.30 10.51
N TRP A 48 6.15 4.30 11.37
CA TRP A 48 6.74 4.12 12.70
C TRP A 48 5.73 3.71 13.77
N SER A 49 4.53 4.26 13.79
CA SER A 49 3.59 4.01 14.89
C SER A 49 2.87 2.67 14.79
N SER A 50 2.61 2.18 13.57
CA SER A 50 1.72 1.04 13.37
C SER A 50 2.28 -0.25 13.97
N ARG A 51 1.43 -0.98 14.69
CA ARG A 51 1.73 -2.30 15.27
C ARG A 51 1.41 -3.45 14.30
N ASN A 52 0.64 -3.19 13.25
CA ASN A 52 0.08 -4.20 12.35
C ASN A 52 -0.18 -3.61 10.95
N GLY A 53 -0.36 -4.47 9.94
CA GLY A 53 -0.54 -4.06 8.55
C GLY A 53 0.76 -4.08 7.73
N GLU A 54 0.70 -3.52 6.52
CA GLU A 54 1.80 -3.58 5.55
C GLU A 54 3.03 -2.81 6.01
N TRP A 55 2.84 -1.59 6.52
CA TRP A 55 3.95 -0.79 7.02
C TRP A 55 4.69 -1.45 8.18
N ALA A 56 3.98 -2.01 9.15
CA ALA A 56 4.59 -2.75 10.25
C ALA A 56 5.36 -4.00 9.76
N ARG A 57 4.84 -4.71 8.75
CA ARG A 57 5.54 -5.85 8.13
C ARG A 57 6.81 -5.41 7.39
N HIS A 58 6.72 -4.33 6.62
CA HIS A 58 7.84 -3.80 5.85
C HIS A 58 8.96 -3.30 6.78
N ARG A 59 8.61 -2.53 7.81
CA ARG A 59 9.56 -2.07 8.84
C ARG A 59 10.26 -3.24 9.53
N ARG A 60 9.52 -4.26 9.98
CA ARG A 60 10.09 -5.48 10.59
C ARG A 60 11.07 -6.20 9.66
N LEU A 61 10.72 -6.30 8.37
CA LEU A 61 11.60 -6.90 7.38
C LEU A 61 12.89 -6.09 7.20
N LEU A 62 12.79 -4.77 7.07
CA LEU A 62 13.96 -3.90 6.94
C LEU A 62 14.86 -3.99 8.19
N LEU A 63 14.28 -3.92 9.38
CA LEU A 63 15.02 -4.04 10.63
C LEU A 63 15.69 -5.42 10.77
N SER A 64 15.00 -6.51 10.42
CA SER A 64 15.58 -7.86 10.53
C SER A 64 16.73 -8.09 9.56
N LEU A 65 16.69 -7.49 8.36
CA LEU A 65 17.78 -7.55 7.38
C LEU A 65 19.06 -6.85 7.85
N ILE A 66 18.94 -5.90 8.77
CA ILE A 66 20.06 -5.25 9.45
C ILE A 66 20.31 -5.82 10.86
N GLY A 67 19.68 -6.95 11.22
CA GLY A 67 19.89 -7.62 12.50
C GLY A 67 19.30 -6.89 13.72
N LEU A 68 18.33 -6.00 13.50
CA LEU A 68 17.62 -5.28 14.55
C LEU A 68 16.24 -5.89 14.81
N ASP A 69 15.85 -5.91 16.09
CA ASP A 69 14.53 -6.33 16.52
C ASP A 69 13.57 -5.12 16.60
N ASP A 70 12.43 -5.21 15.91
CA ASP A 70 11.37 -4.19 15.91
C ASP A 70 10.90 -3.88 17.33
N ASP A 71 10.74 -4.90 18.17
CA ASP A 71 10.25 -4.71 19.54
C ASP A 71 11.26 -3.99 20.44
N ALA A 72 12.56 -4.07 20.13
CA ALA A 72 13.62 -3.36 20.83
C ALA A 72 13.83 -1.92 20.31
N VAL A 73 13.65 -1.70 19.00
CA VAL A 73 13.86 -0.40 18.34
C VAL A 73 12.67 0.53 18.56
N MET A 74 11.45 0.01 18.46
CA MET A 74 10.25 0.83 18.42
C MET A 74 9.99 1.69 19.67
N PRO A 75 10.25 1.23 20.90
CA PRO A 75 10.13 2.08 22.08
C PRO A 75 11.03 3.32 22.03
N ARG A 76 12.25 3.19 21.48
CA ARG A 76 13.21 4.31 21.34
C ARG A 76 12.74 5.29 20.27
N VAL A 77 12.30 4.80 19.11
CA VAL A 77 11.78 5.65 18.05
C VAL A 77 10.53 6.40 18.51
N ARG A 78 9.60 5.73 19.21
CA ARG A 78 8.40 6.38 19.75
C ARG A 78 8.70 7.45 20.78
N ALA A 79 9.74 7.28 21.59
CA ALA A 79 10.18 8.32 22.52
C ALA A 79 10.73 9.58 21.82
N LEU A 80 11.12 9.46 20.55
CA LEU A 80 11.56 10.58 19.73
C LEU A 80 10.40 11.23 18.97
N ILE A 81 9.34 10.47 18.63
CA ILE A 81 8.16 11.01 17.93
C ILE A 81 7.38 11.94 18.88
N PRO A 82 7.09 13.19 18.49
CA PRO A 82 6.24 14.09 19.27
C PRO A 82 4.86 13.47 19.54
N ASP A 83 4.40 13.53 20.80
CA ASP A 83 3.13 12.91 21.23
C ASP A 83 1.91 13.31 20.38
N HIS A 84 1.89 14.53 19.85
CA HIS A 84 0.80 15.02 19.00
C HIS A 84 0.72 14.36 17.61
N LEU A 85 1.77 13.65 17.19
CA LEU A 85 1.82 12.87 15.96
C LEU A 85 1.49 11.39 16.17
N ILE A 86 1.40 10.93 17.43
CA ILE A 86 0.98 9.57 17.72
C ILE A 86 -0.54 9.54 17.64
N PRO A 87 -1.14 8.82 16.65
CA PRO A 87 -2.59 8.77 16.55
C PRO A 87 -3.17 8.19 17.84
N VAL A 88 -3.98 9.01 18.54
CA VAL A 88 -4.77 8.56 19.69
C VAL A 88 -5.63 7.40 19.19
N ALA A 89 -5.53 6.24 19.87
CA ALA A 89 -6.25 5.05 19.47
C ALA A 89 -7.73 5.38 19.23
N PRO A 90 -8.26 5.24 18.00
CA PRO A 90 -9.64 5.58 17.74
C PRO A 90 -10.55 4.62 18.50
N GLU A 91 -11.64 5.13 19.09
CA GLU A 91 -12.69 4.27 19.65
C GLU A 91 -13.13 3.23 18.61
N PRO A 92 -13.43 1.99 19.02
CA PRO A 92 -13.56 0.83 18.12
C PRO A 92 -14.61 0.97 17.02
N LYS A 93 -15.53 1.94 17.12
CA LYS A 93 -16.52 2.24 16.08
C LYS A 93 -16.00 3.14 14.94
N GLN A 94 -14.91 3.91 15.14
CA GLN A 94 -14.35 4.82 14.13
C GLN A 94 -13.20 4.19 13.32
N ALA A 95 -12.49 3.20 13.88
CA ALA A 95 -11.38 2.52 13.19
C ALA A 95 -11.80 1.81 11.89
N LEU A 96 -13.03 1.30 11.83
CA LEU A 96 -13.58 0.61 10.66
C LEU A 96 -13.89 1.56 9.49
N ASP A 97 -14.19 2.83 9.76
CA ASP A 97 -14.46 3.84 8.73
C ASP A 97 -13.17 4.51 8.23
N VAL A 98 -12.12 4.57 9.06
CA VAL A 98 -10.79 5.09 8.67
C VAL A 98 -10.03 4.08 7.82
N VAL A 99 -10.01 2.80 8.18
CA VAL A 99 -9.37 1.74 7.36
C VAL A 99 -10.07 1.59 5.99
N ARG A 100 -11.37 1.90 5.90
CA ARG A 100 -12.11 1.95 4.62
C ARG A 100 -11.86 3.23 3.80
N ARG A 101 -11.28 4.29 4.37
CA ARG A 101 -11.03 5.55 3.67
C ARG A 101 -9.59 5.72 3.17
N PHE A 102 -8.61 5.05 3.77
CA PHE A 102 -7.18 5.42 3.62
C PHE A 102 -6.28 4.50 2.80
N THR A 103 -6.80 3.70 1.88
CA THR A 103 -5.98 3.29 0.72
C THR A 103 -6.16 4.36 -0.35
N PRO A 104 -5.13 5.15 -0.73
CA PRO A 104 -5.19 6.03 -1.89
C PRO A 104 -5.81 5.29 -3.08
N THR A 105 -6.67 5.97 -3.85
CA THR A 105 -7.33 5.34 -5.00
C THR A 105 -6.31 4.71 -5.95
N GLU A 106 -5.16 5.35 -6.11
CA GLU A 106 -4.03 4.86 -6.90
C GLU A 106 -3.45 3.54 -6.36
N ILE A 107 -3.27 3.39 -5.04
CA ILE A 107 -2.81 2.13 -4.44
C ILE A 107 -3.84 1.01 -4.67
N ARG A 108 -5.15 1.31 -4.60
CA ARG A 108 -6.20 0.32 -4.89
C ARG A 108 -6.21 -0.10 -6.36
N VAL A 109 -6.06 0.86 -7.27
CA VAL A 109 -6.03 0.62 -8.72
C VAL A 109 -4.79 -0.20 -9.08
N ASN A 110 -3.63 0.13 -8.50
CA ASN A 110 -2.39 -0.63 -8.69
C ASN A 110 -2.47 -2.04 -8.08
N ALA A 111 -3.09 -2.20 -6.91
CA ALA A 111 -3.31 -3.52 -6.31
C ALA A 111 -4.23 -4.38 -7.19
N VAL A 112 -5.35 -3.82 -7.69
CA VAL A 112 -6.22 -4.52 -8.64
C VAL A 112 -5.45 -4.88 -9.91
N ARG A 113 -4.67 -3.94 -10.47
CA ARG A 113 -3.85 -4.14 -11.66
C ARG A 113 -2.85 -5.30 -11.50
N ALA A 114 -2.16 -5.35 -10.36
CA ALA A 114 -1.15 -6.37 -10.07
C ALA A 114 -1.73 -7.79 -9.94
N ILE A 115 -3.00 -7.91 -9.58
CA ILE A 115 -3.67 -9.20 -9.41
C ILE A 115 -4.61 -9.54 -10.57
N LEU A 116 -4.65 -8.73 -11.64
CA LEU A 116 -5.52 -9.04 -12.78
C LEU A 116 -5.16 -10.43 -13.31
N PRO A 117 -6.12 -11.35 -13.44
CA PRO A 117 -5.84 -12.65 -14.01
C PRO A 117 -5.69 -12.56 -15.54
N ASP A 118 -5.02 -13.55 -16.14
CA ASP A 118 -4.97 -13.75 -17.60
C ASP A 118 -6.24 -14.43 -18.15
N HIS A 119 -7.37 -14.29 -17.44
CA HIS A 119 -8.69 -14.85 -17.81
C HIS A 119 -9.81 -13.90 -17.38
N ASP A 120 -11.00 -14.12 -17.91
CA ASP A 120 -12.19 -13.34 -17.57
C ASP A 120 -12.49 -13.43 -16.07
N PHE A 121 -12.72 -12.29 -15.43
CA PHE A 121 -13.02 -12.20 -14.01
C PHE A 121 -14.28 -11.38 -13.74
N ASP A 122 -14.85 -11.53 -12.56
CA ASP A 122 -15.98 -10.72 -12.09
C ASP A 122 -15.60 -9.90 -10.84
N LEU A 123 -16.49 -8.99 -10.43
CA LEU A 123 -16.25 -8.19 -9.22
C LEU A 123 -16.19 -9.03 -7.94
N ALA A 124 -16.84 -10.19 -7.87
CA ALA A 124 -16.81 -11.04 -6.69
C ALA A 124 -15.43 -11.69 -6.53
N TRP A 125 -14.86 -12.19 -7.62
CA TRP A 125 -13.52 -12.73 -7.70
C TRP A 125 -12.46 -11.73 -7.19
N LEU A 126 -12.60 -10.45 -7.55
CA LEU A 126 -11.73 -9.38 -7.06
C LEU A 126 -11.92 -9.11 -5.56
N CYS A 127 -13.16 -9.07 -5.08
CA CYS A 127 -13.46 -8.85 -3.66
C CYS A 127 -12.97 -9.99 -2.76
N GLU A 128 -12.89 -11.22 -3.28
CA GLU A 128 -12.36 -12.38 -2.55
C GLU A 128 -10.83 -12.33 -2.40
N ARG A 129 -10.14 -11.61 -3.28
CA ARG A 129 -8.67 -11.57 -3.36
C ARG A 129 -8.04 -10.30 -2.81
N LEU A 130 -8.85 -9.25 -2.62
CA LEU A 130 -8.39 -7.99 -2.05
C LEU A 130 -9.16 -7.68 -0.77
N PRO A 131 -8.48 -7.22 0.30
CA PRO A 131 -9.13 -6.80 1.54
C PRO A 131 -9.81 -5.43 1.39
N ILE A 132 -10.52 -5.19 0.28
CA ILE A 132 -11.21 -3.94 -0.03
C ILE A 132 -12.71 -4.18 -0.25
N GLY A 133 -13.54 -3.20 0.08
CA GLY A 133 -14.99 -3.31 -0.03
C GLY A 133 -15.47 -3.35 -1.49
N ARG A 134 -16.64 -3.96 -1.72
CA ARG A 134 -17.23 -4.10 -3.07
C ARG A 134 -17.41 -2.78 -3.83
N GLY A 135 -17.69 -1.68 -3.13
CA GLY A 135 -17.75 -0.34 -3.71
C GLY A 135 -16.38 0.15 -4.20
N GLN A 136 -15.31 -0.19 -3.48
CA GLN A 136 -13.93 0.15 -3.84
C GLN A 136 -13.44 -0.70 -5.01
N CYS A 137 -13.74 -2.00 -5.05
CA CYS A 137 -13.47 -2.84 -6.23
C CYS A 137 -14.14 -2.26 -7.48
N ARG A 138 -15.41 -1.83 -7.37
CA ARG A 138 -16.13 -1.23 -8.50
C ARG A 138 -15.47 0.06 -8.97
N HIS A 139 -15.04 0.91 -8.04
CA HIS A 139 -14.37 2.17 -8.38
C HIS A 139 -13.03 1.93 -9.06
N ALA A 140 -12.21 1.02 -8.52
CA ALA A 140 -10.92 0.66 -9.11
C ALA A 140 -11.07 0.03 -10.51
N VAL A 141 -12.04 -0.87 -10.70
CA VAL A 141 -12.33 -1.44 -12.03
C VAL A 141 -12.81 -0.38 -13.02
N ARG A 142 -13.64 0.58 -12.59
CA ARG A 142 -14.05 1.70 -13.45
C ARG A 142 -12.84 2.52 -13.91
N GLN A 143 -11.94 2.84 -12.99
CA GLN A 143 -10.74 3.60 -13.33
C GLN A 143 -9.81 2.81 -14.27
N LEU A 144 -9.63 1.50 -14.06
CA LEU A 144 -8.86 0.65 -14.99
C LEU A 144 -9.50 0.55 -16.39
N ILE A 145 -10.82 0.70 -16.50
CA ILE A 145 -11.51 0.81 -17.79
C ILE A 145 -11.22 2.17 -18.46
N GLU A 146 -11.26 3.26 -17.69
CA GLU A 146 -10.94 4.61 -18.17
C GLU A 146 -9.46 4.72 -18.62
N GLU A 147 -8.56 4.04 -17.92
CA GLU A 147 -7.13 3.92 -18.27
C GLU A 147 -6.86 2.91 -19.41
N GLY A 148 -7.89 2.22 -19.90
CA GLY A 148 -7.76 1.26 -21.01
C GLY A 148 -7.07 -0.06 -20.64
N VAL A 149 -6.84 -0.35 -19.35
CA VAL A 149 -6.20 -1.59 -18.87
C VAL A 149 -7.18 -2.76 -18.87
N VAL A 150 -8.43 -2.51 -18.50
CA VAL A 150 -9.49 -3.52 -18.39
C VAL A 150 -10.64 -3.18 -19.32
N SER A 151 -11.27 -4.19 -19.90
CA SER A 151 -12.45 -4.04 -20.74
C SER A 151 -13.63 -4.83 -20.15
N SER A 152 -14.85 -4.28 -20.29
CA SER A 152 -16.08 -4.93 -19.85
C SER A 152 -16.62 -5.84 -20.95
N LEU A 153 -16.78 -7.13 -20.66
CA LEU A 153 -17.37 -8.12 -21.55
C LEU A 153 -18.90 -8.19 -21.47
N GLY A 154 -19.50 -7.49 -20.50
CA GLY A 154 -20.95 -7.53 -20.27
C GLY A 154 -21.36 -8.73 -19.40
N ARG A 155 -22.61 -9.18 -19.52
CA ARG A 155 -23.16 -10.29 -18.72
C ARG A 155 -23.32 -11.54 -19.60
N PRO A 156 -22.71 -12.68 -19.26
CA PRO A 156 -22.98 -13.93 -19.95
C PRO A 156 -24.46 -14.31 -19.83
N ALA A 157 -25.04 -14.97 -20.84
CA ALA A 157 -26.46 -15.35 -20.83
C ALA A 157 -26.87 -16.25 -19.63
N ARG A 158 -25.91 -16.94 -18.99
CA ARG A 158 -26.11 -17.81 -17.83
C ARG A 158 -25.68 -17.20 -16.49
N ASP A 159 -25.06 -16.02 -16.50
CA ASP A 159 -24.56 -15.36 -15.29
C ASP A 159 -25.12 -13.93 -15.17
N LYS A 160 -25.57 -13.56 -13.96
CA LYS A 160 -26.04 -12.21 -13.66
C LYS A 160 -24.89 -11.23 -13.40
N ARG A 161 -23.65 -11.71 -13.32
CA ARG A 161 -22.46 -10.91 -13.03
C ARG A 161 -21.84 -10.36 -14.31
N THR A 162 -21.40 -9.10 -14.24
CA THR A 162 -20.62 -8.49 -15.31
C THR A 162 -19.20 -9.07 -15.27
N GLN A 163 -18.72 -9.53 -16.42
CA GLN A 163 -17.37 -10.01 -16.61
C GLN A 163 -16.46 -8.93 -17.21
N TYR A 164 -15.19 -9.03 -16.86
CA TYR A 164 -14.12 -8.12 -17.25
C TYR A 164 -12.91 -8.94 -17.69
N CYS A 165 -12.12 -8.41 -18.60
CA CYS A 165 -10.85 -8.99 -19.05
C CYS A 165 -9.81 -7.88 -19.20
N ARG A 166 -8.53 -8.23 -19.39
CA ARG A 166 -7.54 -7.21 -19.77
C ARG A 166 -7.79 -6.78 -21.21
N THR A 167 -7.64 -5.49 -21.47
CA THR A 167 -7.86 -4.94 -22.83
C THR A 167 -6.87 -5.52 -23.85
N GLU A 168 -5.66 -5.90 -23.41
CA GLU A 168 -4.66 -6.57 -24.25
C GLU A 168 -5.12 -7.93 -24.77
N ASP A 169 -5.94 -8.66 -23.99
CA ASP A 169 -6.50 -9.96 -24.38
C ASP A 169 -7.57 -9.83 -25.48
N LEU A 170 -8.07 -8.61 -25.73
CA LEU A 170 -8.99 -8.32 -26.83
C LEU A 170 -8.26 -8.00 -28.15
N LEU A 171 -6.95 -7.76 -28.11
CA LEU A 171 -6.15 -7.40 -29.29
C LEU A 171 -5.91 -8.53 -30.31
N PRO A 172 -6.03 -9.84 -30.03
CA PRO A 172 -5.98 -10.85 -31.08
C PRO A 172 -7.15 -10.75 -32.09
N LEU A 173 -8.19 -9.97 -31.81
CA LEU A 173 -9.39 -9.87 -32.66
C LEU A 173 -9.43 -8.65 -33.58
N ARG A 174 -8.46 -7.72 -33.50
CA ARG A 174 -8.43 -6.53 -34.38
C ARG A 174 -7.46 -6.61 -35.54
N SER A 175 -6.48 -7.52 -35.50
CA SER A 175 -5.56 -7.75 -36.63
C SER A 175 -6.09 -8.74 -37.68
N ALA A 176 -7.20 -9.44 -37.40
CA ALA A 176 -7.82 -10.40 -38.34
C ALA A 176 -8.99 -9.82 -39.15
N ALA A 177 -9.46 -8.60 -38.84
CA ALA A 177 -10.58 -7.96 -39.55
C ALA A 177 -10.14 -6.97 -40.65
N SER A 178 -8.88 -7.05 -41.07
CA SER A 178 -8.33 -6.26 -42.17
C SER A 178 -7.48 -7.13 -43.10
N ARG A 179 -8.08 -8.21 -43.63
CA ARG A 179 -7.70 -8.85 -44.89
C ARG A 179 -8.95 -9.31 -45.61
#